data_AF-A0A9E6B3G1-F1
#
_entry.id   AF-A0A9E6B3G1-F1
#
_cell.length_a   1.000
_cell.length_b   1.000
_cell.length_c   1.000
_cell.angle_alpha   90.00
_cell.angle_beta   90.00
_cell.angle_gamma   90.00
#
_symmetry.space_group_name_H-M   'P 1'
#
loop_
_entity.id
_entity.type
_entity.pdbx_description
1 polymer ?
#
loop_
_entity_poly.entity_id
_entity_poly.type
_entity_poly.pdbx_seq_one_letter_code
_entity_poly.pdbx_strand_id
1 'polypeptide(L)'
;MLTGFQYRAGKAILSFTAKEIAKNIDLHEATLVRLGKTPNLDYLQCHTKNIISLKLFFEENNIVFPNKDSIKYSPNKNLTINKNKITRFQLVCARIATGLTQQKLANQVRVSSGTISLLENLENQEIVYSRKLDSFLLKAFFERLGIEFNDDFTVTLKKDPSFFFNKCKNVN
;
A
#
# COMPACT_ATOMS: atom_id res chain seq x y z
N MET A 1 0.89 -6.25 16.67
CA MET A 1 2.12 -5.57 16.19
C MET A 1 1.91 -5.16 14.74
N LEU A 2 2.54 -4.07 14.28
CA LEU A 2 2.47 -3.61 12.89
C LEU A 2 3.81 -3.83 12.18
N THR A 3 3.78 -4.13 10.89
CA THR A 3 4.98 -4.22 10.05
C THR A 3 5.27 -2.91 9.32
N GLY A 4 6.48 -2.77 8.77
CA GLY A 4 6.86 -1.62 7.95
C GLY A 4 5.97 -1.44 6.72
N PHE A 5 5.57 -2.54 6.08
CA PHE A 5 4.60 -2.53 4.97
C PHE A 5 3.27 -1.94 5.41
N GLN A 6 2.67 -2.47 6.48
CA GLN A 6 1.37 -2.06 6.98
C GLN A 6 1.33 -0.56 7.32
N TYR A 7 2.38 -0.07 7.99
CA TYR A 7 2.50 1.35 8.34
C TYR A 7 2.59 2.25 7.11
N ARG A 8 3.50 1.95 6.17
CA ARG A 8 3.67 2.77 4.97
C ARG A 8 2.43 2.73 4.08
N ALA A 9 1.85 1.55 3.89
CA ALA A 9 0.67 1.35 3.06
C ALA A 9 -0.52 2.10 3.68
N GLY A 10 -0.82 1.87 4.97
CA GLY A 10 -1.89 2.56 5.69
C GLY A 10 -1.78 4.08 5.57
N LYS A 11 -0.59 4.63 5.81
CA LYS A 11 -0.31 6.06 5.65
C LYS A 11 -0.57 6.56 4.22
N ALA A 12 -0.08 5.85 3.20
CA ALA A 12 -0.23 6.25 1.81
C ALA A 12 -1.68 6.14 1.30
N ILE A 13 -2.42 5.14 1.76
CA ILE A 13 -3.83 4.92 1.41
C ILE A 13 -4.70 6.06 1.92
N LEU A 14 -4.45 6.52 3.14
CA LEU A 14 -5.17 7.63 3.73
C LEU A 14 -4.65 8.99 3.29
N SER A 15 -3.57 9.03 2.50
CA SER A 15 -2.90 10.26 2.06
C SER A 15 -2.44 11.18 3.20
N PHE A 16 -2.26 10.65 4.42
CA PHE A 16 -1.77 11.41 5.56
C PHE A 16 -0.24 11.57 5.52
N THR A 17 0.22 12.75 5.93
CA THR A 17 1.61 13.04 6.25
C THR A 17 1.99 12.49 7.63
N ALA A 18 3.29 12.33 7.89
CA ALA A 18 3.76 11.91 9.21
C ALA A 18 3.35 12.93 10.28
N LYS A 19 3.38 14.23 9.96
CA LYS A 19 2.94 15.33 10.82
C LYS A 19 1.46 15.23 11.21
N GLU A 20 0.58 14.91 10.28
CA GLU A 20 -0.86 14.77 10.56
C GLU A 20 -1.14 13.57 11.45
N ILE A 21 -0.52 12.41 11.16
CA ILE A 21 -0.66 11.23 12.02
C ILE A 21 -0.15 11.56 13.44
N ALA A 22 1.05 12.15 13.55
CA ALA A 22 1.67 12.57 14.80
C ALA A 22 0.74 13.41 15.69
N LYS A 23 0.04 14.37 15.09
CA LYS A 23 -0.92 15.23 15.79
C LYS A 23 -2.13 14.46 16.33
N ASN A 24 -2.58 13.40 15.65
CA ASN A 24 -3.75 12.62 16.06
C ASN A 24 -3.43 11.61 17.17
N ILE A 25 -2.20 11.11 17.25
CA ILE A 25 -1.82 10.04 18.18
C ILE A 25 -0.81 10.44 19.25
N ASP A 26 -0.53 11.74 19.37
CA ASP A 26 0.43 12.32 20.31
C ASP A 26 1.82 11.66 20.24
N LEU A 27 2.36 11.55 19.03
CA LEU A 27 3.72 11.07 18.77
C LEU A 27 4.55 12.11 18.03
N HIS A 28 5.85 12.15 18.33
CA HIS A 28 6.77 13.02 17.60
C HIS A 28 6.89 12.57 16.13
N GLU A 29 6.81 13.52 15.18
CA GLU A 29 6.89 13.26 13.73
C GLU A 29 8.16 12.46 13.36
N ALA A 30 9.32 12.81 13.94
CA ALA A 30 10.57 12.10 13.70
C ALA A 30 10.49 10.59 14.01
N THR A 31 9.69 10.19 15.01
CA THR A 31 9.45 8.76 15.31
C THR A 31 8.75 8.10 14.13
N LEU A 32 7.70 8.71 13.61
CA LEU A 32 6.94 8.21 12.46
C LEU A 32 7.78 8.14 11.19
N VAL A 33 8.61 9.15 10.93
CA VAL A 33 9.57 9.15 9.82
C VAL A 33 10.56 7.99 9.94
N ARG A 34 11.08 7.73 11.14
CA ARG A 34 11.97 6.59 11.41
C ARG A 34 11.26 5.25 11.16
N LEU A 35 10.03 5.09 11.65
CA LEU A 35 9.22 3.88 11.44
C LEU A 35 8.91 3.64 9.96
N GLY A 36 8.82 4.70 9.15
CA GLY A 36 8.66 4.60 7.70
C GLY A 36 9.80 3.88 6.97
N LYS A 37 10.98 3.77 7.61
CA LYS A 37 12.16 3.10 7.06
C LYS A 37 12.23 1.59 7.36
N THR A 38 11.34 1.06 8.22
CA THR A 38 11.33 -0.37 8.57
C THR A 38 11.06 -1.25 7.35
N PRO A 39 11.81 -2.33 7.08
CA PRO A 39 11.54 -3.23 5.95
C PRO A 39 10.11 -3.77 5.92
N ASN A 40 9.65 -4.26 4.76
CA ASN A 40 8.24 -4.63 4.57
C ASN A 40 7.74 -5.66 5.59
N LEU A 41 8.51 -6.74 5.79
CA LEU A 41 8.13 -7.87 6.62
C LEU A 41 8.58 -7.74 8.09
N ASP A 42 9.32 -6.68 8.40
CA ASP A 42 9.83 -6.45 9.75
C ASP A 42 8.80 -5.69 10.59
N TYR A 43 8.71 -6.05 11.87
CA TYR A 43 7.91 -5.31 12.84
C TYR A 43 8.50 -3.94 13.16
N LEU A 44 7.62 -2.96 13.34
CA LEU A 44 7.99 -1.63 13.81
C LEU A 44 8.67 -1.72 15.18
N GLN A 45 9.84 -1.07 15.29
CA GLN A 45 10.62 -1.01 16.52
C GLN A 45 10.28 0.29 17.28
N CYS A 46 9.28 0.22 18.16
CA CYS A 46 8.89 1.27 19.10
C CYS A 46 8.10 0.71 20.30
N HIS A 47 7.81 1.56 21.29
CA HIS A 47 7.02 1.17 22.46
C HIS A 47 5.65 0.62 22.07
N THR A 48 5.20 -0.42 22.77
CA THR A 48 3.92 -1.10 22.52
C THR A 48 2.74 -0.12 22.52
N LYS A 49 2.71 0.86 23.44
CA LYS A 49 1.69 1.91 23.49
C LYS A 49 1.58 2.64 22.14
N ASN A 50 2.70 3.00 21.53
CA ASN A 50 2.74 3.74 20.26
C ASN A 50 2.23 2.88 19.09
N ILE A 51 2.53 1.58 19.10
CA ILE A 51 2.02 0.63 18.11
C ILE A 51 0.49 0.49 18.24
N ILE A 52 -0.02 0.45 19.47
CA ILE A 52 -1.46 0.39 19.74
C ILE A 52 -2.13 1.66 19.25
N SER A 53 -1.62 2.85 19.58
CA SER A 53 -2.18 4.13 19.11
C SER A 53 -2.17 4.25 17.59
N LEU A 54 -1.10 3.81 16.92
CA LEU A 54 -1.05 3.75 15.45
C LEU A 54 -2.12 2.82 14.87
N LYS A 55 -2.28 1.63 15.47
CA LYS A 55 -3.27 0.66 15.01
C LYS A 55 -4.70 1.21 15.16
N LEU A 56 -5.03 1.78 16.32
CA LEU A 56 -6.34 2.41 16.56
C LEU A 56 -6.62 3.54 15.57
N PHE A 57 -5.64 4.42 15.34
CA PHE A 57 -5.76 5.50 14.34
C PHE A 57 -6.11 4.96 12.94
N PHE A 58 -5.45 3.88 12.49
CA PHE A 58 -5.76 3.27 11.20
C PHE A 58 -7.14 2.62 11.18
N GLU A 59 -7.52 1.93 12.27
CA GLU A 59 -8.83 1.27 12.40
C GLU A 59 -9.99 2.28 12.38
N GLU A 60 -9.85 3.42 13.06
CA GLU A 60 -10.79 4.55 13.01
C GLU A 60 -10.95 5.11 11.59
N ASN A 61 -9.94 4.93 10.74
CA ASN A 61 -9.94 5.32 9.33
C ASN A 61 -10.24 4.15 8.37
N ASN A 62 -10.88 3.09 8.86
CA ASN A 62 -11.31 1.90 8.09
C ASN A 62 -10.15 1.06 7.51
N ILE A 63 -8.94 1.17 8.07
CA ILE A 63 -7.79 0.36 7.71
C ILE A 63 -7.52 -0.65 8.82
N VAL A 64 -7.63 -1.93 8.47
CA VAL A 64 -7.45 -3.06 9.38
C VAL A 64 -6.27 -3.92 8.95
N PHE A 65 -5.71 -4.66 9.89
CA PHE A 65 -4.52 -5.50 9.70
C PHE A 65 -4.83 -6.95 10.11
N PRO A 66 -5.40 -7.77 9.19
CA PRO A 66 -5.88 -9.11 9.52
C PRO A 66 -4.79 -10.07 10.01
N ASN A 67 -3.58 -9.94 9.46
CA ASN A 67 -2.40 -10.69 9.85
C ASN A 67 -1.15 -9.82 9.62
N LYS A 68 0.06 -10.36 9.82
CA LYS A 68 1.31 -9.59 9.73
C LYS A 68 1.68 -9.12 8.31
N ASP A 69 1.20 -9.82 7.28
CA ASP A 69 1.58 -9.62 5.88
C ASP A 69 0.44 -8.99 5.05
N SER A 70 -0.72 -8.76 5.66
CA SER A 70 -1.91 -8.23 5.00
C SER A 70 -2.33 -6.87 5.54
N ILE A 71 -2.94 -6.09 4.66
CA ILE A 71 -3.69 -4.87 4.98
C ILE A 71 -5.07 -4.98 4.31
N LYS A 72 -6.11 -4.54 5.03
CA LYS A 72 -7.48 -4.55 4.56
C LYS A 72 -8.10 -3.17 4.70
N TYR A 73 -8.83 -2.73 3.68
CA TYR A 73 -9.73 -1.59 3.77
C TYR A 73 -11.17 -2.10 3.97
N SER A 74 -11.87 -1.58 4.96
CA SER A 74 -13.21 -2.04 5.34
C SER A 74 -14.22 -0.90 5.19
N PRO A 75 -14.64 -0.57 3.96
CA PRO A 75 -15.60 0.51 3.76
C PRO A 75 -16.94 0.16 4.40
N ASN A 76 -17.64 1.17 4.94
CA ASN A 76 -18.98 1.00 5.54
C ASN A 76 -20.08 0.62 4.53
N LYS A 77 -19.76 0.50 3.23
CA LYS A 77 -20.70 0.19 2.15
C LYS A 77 -20.40 -1.19 1.58
N ASN A 78 -21.45 -1.98 1.34
CA ASN A 78 -21.34 -3.21 0.57
C ASN A 78 -20.99 -2.86 -0.88
N LEU A 79 -19.83 -3.29 -1.34
CA LEU A 79 -19.34 -3.06 -2.69
C LEU A 79 -19.29 -4.36 -3.47
N THR A 80 -19.63 -4.28 -4.75
CA THR A 80 -19.58 -5.41 -5.66
C THR A 80 -18.13 -5.77 -5.96
N ILE A 81 -17.77 -7.02 -5.69
CA ILE A 81 -16.42 -7.54 -5.93
C ILE A 81 -16.17 -7.68 -7.44
N ASN A 82 -15.10 -7.07 -7.95
CA ASN A 82 -14.60 -7.29 -9.31
C ASN A 82 -13.20 -7.91 -9.30
N LYS A 83 -13.16 -9.25 -9.31
CA LYS A 83 -11.92 -10.03 -9.21
C LYS A 83 -10.88 -9.75 -10.31
N ASN A 84 -11.28 -9.19 -11.45
CA ASN A 84 -10.39 -8.99 -12.60
C ASN A 84 -9.78 -7.59 -12.68
N LYS A 85 -10.23 -6.67 -11.82
CA LYS A 85 -9.72 -5.31 -11.79
C LYS A 85 -9.05 -5.05 -10.45
N ILE A 86 -8.31 -3.94 -10.38
CA ILE A 86 -7.76 -3.48 -9.11
C ILE A 86 -8.39 -2.16 -8.70
N THR A 87 -8.60 -2.00 -7.40
CA THR A 87 -9.04 -0.73 -6.81
C THR A 87 -7.87 0.22 -6.58
N ARG A 88 -8.15 1.49 -6.32
CA ARG A 88 -7.12 2.46 -5.93
C ARG A 88 -6.40 2.02 -4.65
N PHE A 89 -7.13 1.47 -3.68
CA PHE A 89 -6.54 0.87 -2.48
C PHE A 89 -5.47 -0.16 -2.84
N GLN A 90 -5.81 -1.13 -3.70
CA GLN A 90 -4.89 -2.18 -4.12
C GLN A 90 -3.68 -1.64 -4.87
N LEU A 91 -3.89 -0.68 -5.79
CA LEU A 91 -2.81 -0.01 -6.53
C LEU A 91 -1.80 0.65 -5.59
N VAL A 92 -2.28 1.46 -4.64
CA VAL A 92 -1.41 2.19 -3.71
C VAL A 92 -0.69 1.23 -2.79
N CYS A 93 -1.40 0.27 -2.18
CA CYS A 93 -0.81 -0.78 -1.36
C CYS A 93 0.33 -1.50 -2.08
N ALA A 94 0.04 -1.98 -3.30
CA ALA A 94 0.99 -2.76 -4.07
C ALA A 94 2.22 -1.91 -4.46
N ARG A 95 2.02 -0.67 -4.93
CA ARG A 95 3.14 0.23 -5.24
C ARG A 95 4.01 0.48 -4.00
N ILE A 96 3.40 0.76 -2.86
CA ILE A 96 4.14 1.02 -1.62
C ILE A 96 4.93 -0.21 -1.16
N ALA A 97 4.35 -1.41 -1.27
CA ALA A 97 5.06 -2.65 -0.96
C ALA A 97 6.29 -2.86 -1.85
N THR A 98 6.23 -2.48 -3.13
CA THR A 98 7.39 -2.57 -4.03
C THR A 98 8.46 -1.49 -3.80
N GLY A 99 8.16 -0.43 -3.04
CA GLY A 99 9.04 0.73 -2.90
C GLY A 99 9.19 1.56 -4.19
N LEU A 100 8.34 1.35 -5.19
CA LEU A 100 8.37 2.10 -6.43
C LEU A 100 7.77 3.49 -6.25
N THR A 101 8.45 4.50 -6.80
CA THR A 101 7.85 5.81 -7.06
C THR A 101 6.82 5.68 -8.19
N GLN A 102 5.85 6.59 -8.27
CA GLN A 102 4.89 6.64 -9.39
C GLN A 102 5.59 6.65 -10.76
N GLN A 103 6.68 7.42 -10.91
CA GLN A 103 7.48 7.46 -12.14
C GLN A 103 8.05 6.08 -12.53
N LYS A 104 8.67 5.39 -11.56
CA LYS A 104 9.21 4.03 -11.80
C LYS A 104 8.11 3.04 -12.17
N LEU A 105 6.97 3.06 -11.48
CA LEU A 105 5.83 2.20 -11.84
C LEU A 105 5.35 2.50 -13.26
N ALA A 106 5.18 3.78 -13.60
CA ALA A 106 4.75 4.23 -14.91
C ALA A 106 5.68 3.71 -16.03
N ASN A 107 6.99 3.75 -15.81
CA ASN A 107 7.98 3.21 -16.74
C ASN A 107 7.82 1.68 -16.91
N GLN A 108 7.57 0.94 -15.83
CA GLN A 108 7.39 -0.52 -15.88
C GLN A 108 6.13 -0.94 -16.65
N VAL A 109 5.06 -0.16 -16.52
CA VAL A 109 3.77 -0.45 -17.18
C VAL A 109 3.53 0.37 -18.44
N ARG A 110 4.55 1.08 -18.93
CA ARG A 110 4.58 1.86 -20.19
C ARG A 110 3.46 2.91 -20.30
N VAL A 111 3.22 3.65 -19.22
CA VAL A 111 2.30 4.80 -19.18
C VAL A 111 3.00 6.06 -18.67
N SER A 112 2.33 7.21 -18.74
CA SER A 112 2.86 8.42 -18.13
C SER A 112 2.74 8.39 -16.60
N SER A 113 3.67 9.00 -15.89
CA SER A 113 3.57 9.18 -14.43
C SER A 113 2.32 9.93 -14.01
N GLY A 114 1.87 10.90 -14.83
CA GLY A 114 0.58 11.57 -14.65
C GLY A 114 -0.61 10.61 -14.65
N THR A 115 -0.57 9.54 -15.44
CA THR A 115 -1.62 8.50 -15.43
C THR A 115 -1.65 7.79 -14.08
N ILE A 116 -0.50 7.37 -13.55
CA ILE A 116 -0.43 6.75 -12.21
C ILE A 116 -0.88 7.72 -11.12
N SER A 117 -0.45 8.99 -11.19
CA SER A 117 -0.86 10.00 -10.22
C SER A 117 -2.36 10.24 -10.22
N LEU A 118 -3.01 10.29 -11.39
CA LEU A 118 -4.46 10.45 -11.48
C LEU A 118 -5.18 9.25 -10.85
N LEU A 119 -4.71 8.04 -11.11
CA LEU A 119 -5.29 6.81 -10.56
C LEU A 119 -5.11 6.69 -9.05
N GLU A 120 -4.00 7.20 -8.49
CA GLU A 120 -3.77 7.23 -7.04
C GLU A 120 -4.54 8.36 -6.31
N ASN A 121 -5.13 9.30 -7.05
CA ASN A 121 -6.00 10.35 -6.50
C ASN A 121 -7.48 9.96 -6.46
N LEU A 122 -7.86 8.80 -6.98
CA LEU A 122 -9.21 8.23 -6.85
C LEU A 122 -9.50 7.85 -5.39
N GLU A 123 -10.78 7.66 -5.06
CA GLU A 123 -11.20 7.09 -3.79
C GLU A 123 -10.75 5.62 -3.68
N ASN A 124 -10.50 5.13 -2.46
CA ASN A 124 -9.99 3.77 -2.21
C ASN A 124 -10.84 2.65 -2.83
N GLN A 125 -12.12 2.93 -3.08
CA GLN A 125 -13.13 2.00 -3.57
C GLN A 125 -13.21 1.99 -5.09
N GLU A 126 -12.70 3.03 -5.73
CA GLU A 126 -12.79 3.18 -7.17
C GLU A 126 -11.88 2.19 -7.87
N ILE A 127 -12.41 1.65 -8.98
CA ILE A 127 -11.68 0.76 -9.87
C ILE A 127 -10.70 1.59 -10.70
N VAL A 128 -9.44 1.17 -10.70
CA VAL A 128 -8.40 1.75 -11.55
C VAL A 128 -8.71 1.41 -13.00
N TYR A 129 -8.99 2.45 -13.80
CA TYR A 129 -9.25 2.33 -15.23
C TYR A 129 -8.56 3.45 -16.00
N SER A 130 -7.83 3.08 -17.05
CA SER A 130 -7.31 4.02 -18.04
C SER A 130 -7.23 3.31 -19.39
N ARG A 131 -7.55 4.01 -20.48
CA ARG A 131 -7.40 3.46 -21.84
C ARG A 131 -5.96 3.04 -22.17
N LYS A 132 -4.98 3.57 -21.42
CA LYS A 132 -3.55 3.29 -21.60
C LYS A 132 -3.02 2.23 -20.64
N LEU A 133 -3.81 1.82 -19.64
CA LEU A 133 -3.37 0.90 -18.59
C LEU A 133 -4.39 -0.21 -18.39
N ASP A 134 -4.03 -1.41 -18.82
CA ASP A 134 -4.81 -2.60 -18.57
C ASP A 134 -4.69 -3.04 -17.10
N SER A 135 -5.81 -3.03 -16.37
CA SER A 135 -5.87 -3.44 -14.97
C SER A 135 -5.42 -4.89 -14.76
N PHE A 136 -5.65 -5.78 -15.74
CA PHE A 136 -5.21 -7.17 -15.68
C PHE A 136 -3.69 -7.29 -15.76
N LEU A 137 -3.06 -6.57 -16.70
CA LEU A 137 -1.59 -6.55 -16.82
C LEU A 137 -0.93 -5.94 -15.59
N LEU A 138 -1.53 -4.89 -15.03
CA LEU A 138 -1.06 -4.25 -13.81
C LEU A 138 -1.17 -5.18 -12.59
N LYS A 139 -2.28 -5.90 -12.46
CA LYS A 139 -2.47 -6.94 -11.44
C LYS A 139 -1.40 -8.04 -11.57
N ALA A 140 -1.25 -8.60 -12.76
CA ALA A 140 -0.26 -9.64 -13.04
C ALA A 140 1.19 -9.17 -12.83
N PHE A 141 1.49 -7.89 -13.06
CA PHE A 141 2.79 -7.31 -12.73
C PHE A 141 3.08 -7.38 -11.22
N PHE A 142 2.15 -6.95 -10.37
CA PHE A 142 2.34 -6.99 -8.92
C PHE A 142 2.33 -8.42 -8.37
N GLU A 143 1.50 -9.31 -8.93
CA GLU A 143 1.46 -10.72 -8.52
C GLU A 143 2.79 -11.44 -8.75
N ARG A 144 3.47 -11.15 -9.87
CA ARG A 144 4.83 -11.66 -10.12
C ARG A 144 5.87 -11.17 -9.12
N LEU A 145 5.63 -10.04 -8.45
CA LEU A 145 6.49 -9.50 -7.39
C LEU A 145 6.14 -10.06 -6.00
N GLY A 146 5.20 -11.00 -5.91
CA GLY A 146 4.84 -11.65 -4.65
C GLY A 146 3.72 -10.95 -3.87
N ILE A 147 2.93 -10.12 -4.53
CA ILE A 147 1.75 -9.45 -3.94
C ILE A 147 0.49 -10.24 -4.31
N GLU A 148 -0.40 -10.49 -3.37
CA GLU A 148 -1.68 -11.17 -3.61
C GLU A 148 -2.85 -10.22 -3.36
N PHE A 149 -3.83 -10.28 -4.24
CA PHE A 149 -5.10 -9.55 -4.16
C PHE A 149 -6.22 -10.54 -3.82
N ASN A 150 -6.37 -10.84 -2.52
CA ASN A 150 -7.31 -11.86 -2.03
C ASN A 150 -8.78 -11.46 -2.33
N ASP A 151 -9.08 -10.17 -2.22
CA ASP A 151 -10.32 -9.51 -2.60
C ASP A 151 -10.04 -8.03 -2.93
N ASP A 152 -11.06 -7.28 -3.36
CA ASP A 152 -10.96 -5.87 -3.80
C ASP A 152 -10.35 -4.92 -2.76
N PHE A 153 -10.37 -5.30 -1.49
CA PHE A 153 -9.93 -4.47 -0.38
C PHE A 153 -8.93 -5.17 0.54
N THR A 154 -8.32 -6.27 0.12
CA THR A 154 -7.28 -6.97 0.89
C THR A 154 -6.06 -7.18 0.01
N VAL A 155 -4.91 -6.70 0.49
CA VAL A 155 -3.60 -6.92 -0.13
C VAL A 155 -2.71 -7.67 0.83
N THR A 156 -2.10 -8.76 0.35
CA THR A 156 -1.21 -9.63 1.14
C THR A 156 0.15 -9.74 0.48
N LEU A 157 1.24 -9.71 1.26
CA LEU A 157 2.58 -10.00 0.77
C LEU A 157 2.89 -11.48 0.95
N LYS A 158 2.95 -12.25 -0.14
CA LYS A 158 3.45 -13.64 -0.10
C LYS A 158 4.96 -13.68 0.11
N LYS A 159 5.67 -12.67 -0.40
CA LYS A 159 7.12 -12.49 -0.32
C LYS A 159 7.41 -10.98 -0.31
N ASP A 160 8.61 -10.58 0.10
CA ASP A 160 9.00 -9.18 0.07
C ASP A 160 9.24 -8.72 -1.40
N PRO A 161 8.40 -7.82 -1.95
CA PRO A 161 8.49 -7.43 -3.36
C PRO A 161 9.75 -6.63 -3.70
N SER A 162 10.39 -6.03 -2.69
CA SER A 162 11.61 -5.22 -2.88
C SER A 162 12.80 -6.07 -3.37
N PHE A 163 12.87 -7.34 -2.99
CA PHE A 163 13.94 -8.25 -3.42
C PHE A 163 13.82 -8.62 -4.90
N PHE A 164 12.61 -8.88 -5.40
CA PHE A 164 12.39 -9.31 -6.78
C PHE A 164 12.63 -8.20 -7.78
N PHE A 165 12.29 -6.95 -7.42
CA PHE A 165 12.56 -5.80 -8.27
C PHE A 165 14.06 -5.56 -8.51
N ASN A 166 14.90 -5.74 -7.47
CA ASN A 166 16.35 -5.59 -7.61
C ASN A 166 16.98 -6.68 -8.50
N LYS A 167 16.42 -7.89 -8.50
CA LYS A 167 16.90 -8.98 -9.36
C LYS A 167 16.59 -8.74 -10.84
N CYS A 168 15.44 -8.12 -11.17
CA CYS A 168 15.07 -7.77 -12.54
C CYS A 168 15.92 -6.66 -13.17
N LYS A 169 16.64 -5.86 -12.36
CA LYS A 169 17.57 -4.83 -12.89
C LYS A 169 18.89 -5.40 -13.40
N ASN A 170 19.28 -6.59 -12.95
CA ASN A 170 20.56 -7.20 -13.32
C ASN A 170 20.47 -8.10 -14.57
N VAL A 171 19.40 -7.97 -15.36
CA VAL A 171 19.13 -8.80 -16.55
C VAL A 171 19.03 -7.94 -17.84
N ASN A 172 19.39 -6.66 -17.79
CA ASN A 172 19.50 -5.80 -18.97
C ASN A 172 20.91 -5.25 -19.11
#